data_AF-A0A1W6P3P3-F1
#
_entry.id   AF-A0A1W6P3P3-F1
#
_cell.length_a   1.000
_cell.length_b   1.000
_cell.length_c   1.000
_cell.angle_alpha   90.00
_cell.angle_beta   90.00
_cell.angle_gamma   90.00
#
_symmetry.space_group_name_H-M   'P 1'
#
loop_
_entity.id
_entity.type
_entity.pdbx_description
1 polymer ?
#
loop_
_entity_poly.entity_id
_entity_poly.type
_entity_poly.pdbx_seq_one_letter_code
_entity_poly.pdbx_strand_id
1 'polypeptide(L)'
;MKKTAFFAMTMLAAPTLAIAQTETAPATPEVIAHGADIVSASCASCHTPRNSAGEQATDPADPTFLGGNDMGGWWAPSLRGGGTAQYGIANWSADDIAEYLATGRNQYAAVGGMMKGVVERSTSTMSPDDLTAIAAFLKSVPADEQTAAAKPGEPESTTARLTAAVDLSLGERLYIDNCGACHFVDGQGGARIFPVLDGASIVNAPVAGGLIETILNGAETPSTEGGPSKNLMPAFGGRLTDEEVAALATFVRQAWTNTADAVTPEDVADLR
;
A
#
# COMPACT_ATOMS: atom_id res chain seq x y z
N MET A 1 -8.05 -17.26 66.26
CA MET A 1 -9.03 -17.14 65.16
C MET A 1 -8.78 -15.80 64.46
N LYS A 2 -7.94 -15.78 63.42
CA LYS A 2 -7.62 -14.57 62.64
C LYS A 2 -8.58 -14.51 61.45
N LYS A 3 -9.37 -13.44 61.35
CA LYS A 3 -10.34 -13.20 60.27
C LYS A 3 -9.58 -12.83 58.99
N THR A 4 -9.70 -13.66 57.96
CA THR A 4 -9.31 -13.35 56.59
C THR A 4 -10.35 -12.41 55.98
N ALA A 5 -9.94 -11.21 55.56
CA ALA A 5 -10.77 -10.30 54.78
C ALA A 5 -10.60 -10.64 53.29
N PHE A 6 -11.69 -11.02 52.63
CA PHE A 6 -11.76 -11.15 51.18
C PHE A 6 -11.87 -9.75 50.57
N PHE A 7 -10.90 -9.36 49.76
CA PHE A 7 -10.98 -8.14 48.95
C PHE A 7 -11.70 -8.50 47.65
N ALA A 8 -12.91 -8.00 47.47
CA ALA A 8 -13.66 -8.14 46.22
C ALA A 8 -13.01 -7.23 45.16
N MET A 9 -12.29 -7.81 44.22
CA MET A 9 -11.73 -7.11 43.06
C MET A 9 -12.86 -6.81 42.09
N THR A 10 -13.38 -5.58 42.15
CA THR A 10 -14.35 -5.08 41.18
C THR A 10 -13.63 -4.92 39.84
N MET A 11 -13.96 -5.76 38.86
CA MET A 11 -13.52 -5.55 37.49
C MET A 11 -14.21 -4.29 36.94
N LEU A 12 -13.46 -3.19 36.84
CA LEU A 12 -13.84 -2.08 35.99
C LEU A 12 -13.72 -2.54 34.54
N ALA A 13 -14.85 -2.64 33.84
CA ALA A 13 -14.86 -2.81 32.39
C ALA A 13 -14.14 -1.60 31.75
N ALA A 14 -13.09 -1.87 30.98
CA ALA A 14 -12.44 -0.85 30.17
C ALA A 14 -13.46 -0.32 29.14
N PRO A 15 -13.52 1.01 28.91
CA PRO A 15 -14.39 1.55 27.89
C PRO A 15 -13.85 1.12 26.53
N THR A 16 -14.62 0.31 25.81
CA THR A 16 -14.37 0.03 24.40
C THR A 16 -14.56 1.36 23.65
N LEU A 17 -13.47 1.96 23.19
CA LEU A 17 -13.51 3.01 22.18
C LEU A 17 -14.03 2.36 20.89
N ALA A 18 -15.35 2.38 20.72
CA ALA A 18 -15.97 2.14 19.43
C ALA A 18 -15.59 3.33 18.54
N ILE A 19 -14.65 3.11 17.63
CA ILE A 19 -14.53 3.96 16.45
C ILE A 19 -15.84 3.75 15.70
N ALA A 20 -16.70 4.76 15.68
CA ALA A 20 -17.90 4.73 14.88
C ALA A 20 -17.47 4.50 13.44
N GLN A 21 -17.85 3.36 12.86
CA GLN A 21 -17.86 3.20 11.41
C GLN A 21 -18.96 4.13 10.91
N THR A 22 -18.59 5.38 10.64
CA THR A 22 -19.44 6.27 9.84
C THR A 22 -19.45 5.68 8.44
N GLU A 23 -20.57 5.03 8.07
CA GLU A 23 -20.87 4.76 6.66
C GLU A 23 -20.60 6.07 5.90
N THR A 24 -19.71 5.99 4.90
CA THR A 24 -19.43 7.13 4.04
C THR A 24 -20.73 7.63 3.41
N ALA A 25 -20.90 8.95 3.39
CA ALA A 25 -22.06 9.58 2.78
C ALA A 25 -22.23 9.05 1.34
N PRO A 26 -23.49 8.90 0.84
CA PRO A 26 -23.72 8.42 -0.51
C PRO A 26 -22.96 9.31 -1.51
N ALA A 27 -22.32 8.69 -2.50
CA ALA A 27 -21.55 9.36 -3.56
C ALA A 27 -22.48 10.15 -4.50
N THR A 28 -23.01 11.27 -4.00
CA THR A 28 -23.82 12.19 -4.80
C THR A 28 -22.94 12.90 -5.84
N PRO A 29 -23.51 13.42 -6.94
CA PRO A 29 -22.75 14.19 -7.91
C PRO A 29 -21.99 15.38 -7.32
N GLU A 30 -22.51 15.99 -6.26
CA GLU A 30 -21.88 17.13 -5.58
C GLU A 30 -20.66 16.71 -4.75
N VAL A 31 -20.74 15.57 -4.06
CA VAL A 31 -19.59 14.98 -3.35
C VAL A 31 -18.50 14.56 -4.34
N ILE A 32 -18.88 13.95 -5.47
CA ILE A 32 -17.93 13.57 -6.53
C ILE A 32 -17.25 14.81 -7.14
N ALA A 33 -18.00 15.87 -7.40
CA ALA A 33 -17.46 17.12 -7.94
C ALA A 33 -16.45 17.77 -6.96
N HIS A 34 -16.78 17.82 -5.67
CA HIS A 34 -15.85 18.32 -4.64
C HIS A 34 -14.57 17.49 -4.58
N GLY A 35 -14.69 16.17 -4.65
CA GLY A 35 -13.54 15.26 -4.73
C GLY A 35 -12.68 15.49 -5.98
N ALA A 36 -13.30 15.74 -7.13
CA ALA A 36 -12.62 16.03 -8.38
C ALA A 36 -11.75 17.29 -8.28
N ASP A 37 -12.27 18.35 -7.63
CA ASP A 37 -11.55 19.60 -7.43
C ASP A 37 -10.30 19.38 -6.56
N ILE A 38 -10.42 18.63 -5.47
CA ILE A 38 -9.29 18.33 -4.58
C ILE A 38 -8.23 17.48 -5.31
N VAL A 39 -8.66 16.41 -5.99
CA VAL A 39 -7.77 15.46 -6.67
C VAL A 39 -7.01 16.12 -7.82
N SER A 40 -7.69 16.95 -8.61
CA SER A 40 -7.06 17.70 -9.70
C SER A 40 -6.03 18.70 -9.18
N ALA A 41 -6.29 19.34 -8.04
CA ALA A 41 -5.37 20.32 -7.45
C ALA A 41 -4.13 19.69 -6.80
N SER A 42 -4.25 18.49 -6.22
CA SER A 42 -3.24 17.96 -5.28
C SER A 42 -2.66 16.59 -5.63
N CYS A 43 -3.41 15.73 -6.34
CA CYS A 43 -2.99 14.35 -6.61
C CYS A 43 -2.52 14.16 -8.04
N ALA A 44 -3.21 14.79 -9.00
CA ALA A 44 -3.00 14.56 -10.43
C ALA A 44 -1.57 14.92 -10.87
N SER A 45 -0.96 15.93 -10.22
CA SER A 45 0.43 16.32 -10.49
C SER A 45 1.49 15.23 -10.25
N CYS A 46 1.19 14.22 -9.44
CA CYS A 46 2.08 13.07 -9.21
C CYS A 46 1.55 11.77 -9.81
N HIS A 47 0.22 11.63 -9.95
CA HIS A 47 -0.42 10.38 -10.36
C HIS A 47 -0.87 10.36 -11.82
N THR A 48 -0.76 11.47 -12.55
CA THR A 48 -0.94 11.52 -14.01
C THR A 48 0.44 11.64 -14.68
N PRO A 49 0.73 10.91 -15.77
CA PRO A 49 1.95 11.09 -16.55
C PRO A 49 2.20 12.54 -16.94
N ARG A 50 3.46 12.96 -16.87
CA ARG A 50 3.89 14.32 -17.24
C ARG A 50 4.98 14.29 -18.31
N ASN A 51 4.98 15.29 -19.18
CA ASN A 51 6.06 15.53 -20.13
C ASN A 51 6.43 17.03 -20.13
N SER A 52 7.25 17.48 -21.08
CA SER A 52 7.69 18.88 -21.17
C SER A 52 6.53 19.88 -21.34
N ALA A 53 5.35 19.43 -21.79
CA ALA A 53 4.15 20.25 -21.92
C ALA A 53 3.28 20.30 -20.64
N GLY A 54 3.65 19.53 -19.60
CA GLY A 54 2.91 19.46 -18.34
C GLY A 54 2.21 18.12 -18.15
N GLU A 55 1.08 18.14 -17.45
CA GLU A 55 0.23 16.97 -17.20
C GLU A 55 -0.44 16.52 -18.51
N GLN A 56 -0.37 15.22 -18.80
CA GLN A 56 -0.78 14.69 -20.10
C GLN A 56 -2.29 14.51 -20.26
N ALA A 57 -3.05 14.48 -19.15
CA ALA A 57 -4.50 14.39 -19.17
C ALA A 57 -5.11 15.07 -17.95
N THR A 58 -6.29 15.65 -18.10
CA THR A 58 -7.07 16.25 -16.99
C THR A 58 -8.52 15.77 -16.99
N ASP A 59 -8.93 14.99 -18.00
CA ASP A 59 -10.27 14.44 -18.12
C ASP A 59 -10.31 13.06 -17.45
N PRO A 60 -11.19 12.83 -16.45
CA PRO A 60 -11.37 11.51 -15.84
C PRO A 60 -11.71 10.38 -16.81
N ALA A 61 -12.29 10.70 -17.97
CA ALA A 61 -12.57 9.73 -19.02
C ALA A 61 -11.31 9.31 -19.81
N ASP A 62 -10.24 10.11 -19.80
CA ASP A 62 -8.96 9.74 -20.42
C ASP A 62 -8.24 8.70 -19.54
N PRO A 63 -7.84 7.53 -20.06
CA PRO A 63 -7.13 6.50 -19.27
C PRO A 63 -5.78 6.97 -18.72
N THR A 64 -5.20 8.02 -19.29
CA THR A 64 -3.93 8.61 -18.83
C THR A 64 -4.11 9.38 -17.50
N PHE A 65 -5.28 9.99 -17.29
CA PHE A 65 -5.56 10.75 -16.07
C PHE A 65 -5.50 9.82 -14.86
N LEU A 66 -4.67 10.15 -13.87
CA LEU A 66 -4.44 9.30 -12.69
C LEU A 66 -3.99 7.86 -12.99
N GLY A 67 -3.48 7.57 -14.19
CA GLY A 67 -3.03 6.22 -14.61
C GLY A 67 -1.71 5.76 -13.99
N GLY A 68 -1.11 6.58 -13.12
CA GLY A 68 0.20 6.37 -12.53
C GLY A 68 1.31 7.07 -13.32
N ASN A 69 2.42 7.37 -12.64
CA ASN A 69 3.54 8.08 -13.24
C ASN A 69 4.86 7.67 -12.59
N ASP A 70 5.93 7.64 -13.39
CA ASP A 70 7.28 7.49 -12.87
C ASP A 70 7.79 8.84 -12.35
N MET A 71 8.16 8.89 -11.08
CA MET A 71 8.71 10.05 -10.39
C MET A 71 10.22 9.90 -10.16
N GLY A 72 10.94 9.41 -11.17
CA GLY A 72 12.39 9.26 -11.14
C GLY A 72 12.85 7.97 -10.46
N GLY A 73 12.27 6.83 -10.87
CA GLY A 73 12.51 5.50 -10.29
C GLY A 73 11.50 5.13 -9.20
N TRP A 74 10.73 6.09 -8.70
CA TRP A 74 9.62 5.85 -7.78
C TRP A 74 8.28 5.92 -8.51
N TRP A 75 7.60 4.78 -8.65
CA TRP A 75 6.30 4.73 -9.29
C TRP A 75 5.20 5.29 -8.37
N ALA A 76 4.55 6.37 -8.79
CA ALA A 76 3.27 6.79 -8.23
C ALA A 76 2.17 5.90 -8.85
N PRO A 77 1.45 5.09 -8.04
CA PRO A 77 0.49 4.12 -8.57
C PRO A 77 -0.72 4.81 -9.21
N SER A 78 -1.43 4.08 -10.08
CA SER A 78 -2.74 4.52 -10.56
C SER A 78 -3.71 4.75 -9.40
N LEU A 79 -4.49 5.83 -9.49
CA LEU A 79 -5.59 6.15 -8.56
C LEU A 79 -6.97 5.90 -9.18
N ARG A 80 -7.04 5.17 -10.30
CA ARG A 80 -8.31 4.88 -10.98
C ARG A 80 -9.02 3.72 -10.27
N GLY A 81 -10.09 4.04 -9.53
CA GLY A 81 -10.69 3.13 -8.55
C GLY A 81 -12.03 2.51 -8.94
N GLY A 82 -12.63 2.88 -10.07
CA GLY A 82 -13.96 2.43 -10.47
C GLY A 82 -13.97 1.01 -11.03
N GLY A 83 -14.80 0.13 -10.45
CA GLY A 83 -14.89 -1.27 -10.85
C GLY A 83 -13.91 -2.17 -10.09
N THR A 84 -13.28 -3.11 -10.81
CA THR A 84 -12.30 -4.07 -10.26
C THR A 84 -11.08 -4.10 -11.17
N ALA A 85 -9.91 -4.29 -10.58
CA ALA A 85 -8.63 -4.42 -11.27
C ALA A 85 -7.87 -5.62 -10.70
N GLN A 86 -6.74 -6.00 -11.28
CA GLN A 86 -5.91 -7.03 -10.65
C GLN A 86 -5.21 -6.51 -9.40
N TYR A 87 -4.74 -5.26 -9.44
CA TYR A 87 -4.03 -4.60 -8.35
C TYR A 87 -4.52 -3.16 -8.17
N GLY A 88 -4.10 -2.52 -7.09
CA GLY A 88 -4.39 -1.10 -6.82
C GLY A 88 -5.77 -0.85 -6.19
N ILE A 89 -6.15 0.43 -6.14
CA ILE A 89 -7.25 0.89 -5.30
C ILE A 89 -8.65 0.56 -5.86
N ALA A 90 -8.74 0.00 -7.08
CA ALA A 90 -10.01 -0.45 -7.62
C ALA A 90 -10.65 -1.54 -6.76
N ASN A 91 -9.83 -2.40 -6.14
CA ASN A 91 -10.29 -3.46 -5.24
C ASN A 91 -10.55 -2.97 -3.81
N TRP A 92 -10.29 -1.69 -3.51
CA TRP A 92 -10.55 -1.09 -2.21
C TRP A 92 -11.95 -0.50 -2.16
N SER A 93 -12.55 -0.49 -0.97
CA SER A 93 -13.75 0.31 -0.73
C SER A 93 -13.41 1.81 -0.68
N ALA A 94 -14.42 2.67 -0.77
CA ALA A 94 -14.22 4.10 -0.54
C ALA A 94 -13.69 4.38 0.89
N ASP A 95 -14.17 3.61 1.88
CA ASP A 95 -13.73 3.72 3.27
C ASP A 95 -12.26 3.37 3.43
N ASP A 96 -11.78 2.34 2.73
CA ASP A 96 -10.36 1.95 2.74
C ASP A 96 -9.46 3.05 2.16
N ILE A 97 -9.93 3.74 1.12
CA ILE A 97 -9.21 4.88 0.53
C ILE A 97 -9.18 6.03 1.53
N ALA A 98 -10.31 6.38 2.14
CA ALA A 98 -10.39 7.43 3.15
C ALA A 98 -9.52 7.11 4.37
N GLU A 99 -9.53 5.86 4.87
CA GLU A 99 -8.68 5.41 5.99
C GLU A 99 -7.20 5.55 5.65
N TYR A 100 -6.80 5.13 4.44
CA TYR A 100 -5.42 5.25 4.00
C TYR A 100 -4.96 6.72 3.93
N LEU A 101 -5.81 7.61 3.42
CA LEU A 101 -5.50 9.03 3.35
C LEU A 101 -5.48 9.70 4.74
N ALA A 102 -6.32 9.25 5.67
CA ALA A 102 -6.36 9.76 7.04
C ALA A 102 -5.16 9.30 7.89
N THR A 103 -4.68 8.06 7.67
CA THR A 103 -3.77 7.39 8.61
C THR A 103 -2.45 6.92 8.01
N GLY A 104 -2.35 6.94 6.69
CA GLY A 104 -1.23 6.39 5.94
C GLY A 104 -1.20 4.87 5.94
N ARG A 105 -2.28 4.19 6.33
CA ARG A 105 -2.38 2.73 6.26
C ARG A 105 -3.84 2.26 6.24
N ASN A 106 -4.08 1.07 5.72
CA ASN A 106 -5.37 0.38 5.82
C ASN A 106 -5.12 -1.13 5.85
N GLN A 107 -6.16 -1.94 5.59
CA GLN A 107 -6.02 -3.39 5.54
C GLN A 107 -5.11 -3.91 4.40
N TYR A 108 -4.85 -3.10 3.37
CA TYR A 108 -4.08 -3.50 2.18
C TYR A 108 -2.65 -2.94 2.19
N ALA A 109 -2.49 -1.65 2.48
CA ALA A 109 -1.26 -0.94 2.25
C ALA A 109 -0.85 -0.06 3.42
N ALA A 110 0.43 0.29 3.43
CA ALA A 110 1.01 1.30 4.30
C ALA A 110 1.83 2.27 3.45
N VAL A 111 1.75 3.55 3.78
CA VAL A 111 2.35 4.62 3.00
C VAL A 111 3.87 4.59 3.12
N GLY A 112 4.54 4.73 1.97
CA GLY A 112 5.99 4.84 1.85
C GLY A 112 6.41 6.00 0.94
N GLY A 113 7.72 6.26 0.87
CA GLY A 113 8.31 7.26 -0.01
C GLY A 113 7.69 8.66 0.14
N MET A 114 7.52 9.34 -1.01
CA MET A 114 7.00 10.71 -1.06
C MET A 114 5.57 10.84 -0.51
N MET A 115 4.74 9.81 -0.66
CA MET A 115 3.36 9.84 -0.20
C MET A 115 3.26 9.91 1.34
N LYS A 116 4.28 9.45 2.08
CA LYS A 116 4.31 9.59 3.55
C LYS A 116 4.17 11.05 3.97
N GLY A 117 4.91 11.94 3.31
CA GLY A 117 4.89 13.36 3.61
C GLY A 117 3.59 14.05 3.21
N VAL A 118 2.92 13.56 2.16
CA VAL A 118 1.58 14.01 1.77
C VAL A 118 0.55 13.64 2.84
N VAL A 119 0.60 12.40 3.33
CA VAL A 119 -0.29 11.97 4.40
C VAL A 119 -0.04 12.77 5.67
N GLU A 120 1.20 12.77 6.16
CA GLU A 120 1.56 13.37 7.46
C GLU A 120 1.28 14.87 7.55
N ARG A 121 1.38 15.60 6.43
CA ARG A 121 1.30 17.06 6.41
C ARG A 121 0.07 17.62 5.70
N SER A 122 -0.73 16.77 5.06
CA SER A 122 -1.90 17.21 4.31
C SER A 122 -3.10 16.31 4.57
N THR A 123 -3.16 15.11 3.98
CA THR A 123 -4.43 14.35 3.96
C THR A 123 -4.85 13.87 5.35
N SER A 124 -3.93 13.62 6.28
CA SER A 124 -4.28 13.27 7.66
C SER A 124 -4.90 14.42 8.48
N THR A 125 -4.87 15.64 7.94
CA THR A 125 -5.44 16.85 8.56
C THR A 125 -6.72 17.33 7.87
N MET A 126 -7.12 16.66 6.78
CA MET A 126 -8.35 16.97 6.05
C MET A 126 -9.58 16.57 6.88
N SER A 127 -10.72 17.19 6.56
CA SER A 127 -11.98 16.79 7.16
C SER A 127 -12.40 15.39 6.68
N PRO A 128 -13.17 14.62 7.47
CA PRO A 128 -13.74 13.36 7.01
C PRO A 128 -14.57 13.49 5.71
N ASP A 129 -15.22 14.64 5.51
CA ASP A 129 -16.02 14.92 4.31
C ASP A 129 -15.13 15.08 3.06
N ASP A 130 -13.99 15.77 3.18
CA ASP A 130 -13.02 15.89 2.08
C ASP A 130 -12.42 14.53 1.70
N LEU A 131 -12.05 13.72 2.70
CA LEU A 131 -11.52 12.38 2.46
C LEU A 131 -12.56 11.47 1.79
N THR A 132 -13.81 11.57 2.22
CA THR A 132 -14.95 10.87 1.60
C THR A 132 -15.16 11.33 0.15
N ALA A 133 -15.08 12.63 -0.11
CA ALA A 133 -15.23 13.20 -1.44
C ALA A 133 -14.12 12.73 -2.39
N ILE A 134 -12.86 12.76 -1.94
CA ILE A 134 -11.72 12.22 -2.69
C ILE A 134 -11.97 10.74 -3.02
N ALA A 135 -12.31 9.92 -2.02
CA ALA A 135 -12.56 8.50 -2.22
C ALA A 135 -13.71 8.24 -3.21
N ALA A 136 -14.82 8.97 -3.07
CA ALA A 136 -15.96 8.88 -3.97
C ALA A 136 -15.59 9.24 -5.42
N PHE A 137 -14.81 10.30 -5.61
CA PHE A 137 -14.32 10.68 -6.93
C PHE A 137 -13.40 9.60 -7.52
N LEU A 138 -12.41 9.11 -6.79
CA LEU A 138 -11.51 8.05 -7.28
C LEU A 138 -12.26 6.77 -7.66
N LYS A 139 -13.31 6.40 -6.90
CA LYS A 139 -14.20 5.28 -7.23
C LYS A 139 -15.12 5.54 -8.43
N SER A 140 -15.29 6.80 -8.84
CA SER A 140 -16.03 7.16 -10.06
C SER A 140 -15.19 7.09 -11.33
N VAL A 141 -13.84 7.15 -11.21
CA VAL A 141 -12.92 7.08 -12.35
C VAL A 141 -12.71 5.61 -12.75
N PRO A 142 -13.03 5.19 -14.00
CA PRO A 142 -12.91 3.80 -14.42
C PRO A 142 -11.48 3.26 -14.26
N ALA A 143 -11.32 2.10 -13.62
CA ALA A 143 -10.03 1.46 -13.40
C ALA A 143 -9.31 1.09 -14.71
N ASP A 144 -8.00 0.86 -14.62
CA ASP A 144 -7.17 0.51 -15.77
C ASP A 144 -7.55 -0.86 -16.37
N GLU A 145 -7.90 -0.87 -17.67
CA GLU A 145 -8.17 -2.11 -18.42
C GLU A 145 -6.95 -3.05 -18.47
N GLN A 146 -5.73 -2.50 -18.33
CA GLN A 146 -4.46 -3.19 -18.56
C GLN A 146 -3.92 -4.01 -17.38
N THR A 147 -4.61 -4.03 -16.26
CA THR A 147 -4.33 -5.03 -15.21
C THR A 147 -5.11 -6.33 -15.44
N ALA A 148 -5.94 -6.44 -16.49
CA ALA A 148 -6.83 -7.59 -16.68
C ALA A 148 -6.18 -8.88 -17.23
N ALA A 149 -4.86 -8.91 -17.48
CA ALA A 149 -4.22 -10.10 -18.07
C ALA A 149 -2.80 -10.35 -17.55
N ALA A 150 -2.66 -10.61 -16.26
CA ALA A 150 -1.52 -11.37 -15.77
C ALA A 150 -1.69 -12.88 -16.04
N LYS A 151 -0.56 -13.55 -16.31
CA LYS A 151 -0.49 -15.01 -16.15
C LYS A 151 -0.86 -15.34 -14.70
N PRO A 152 -1.73 -16.33 -14.42
CA PRO A 152 -1.91 -16.80 -13.06
C PRO A 152 -0.55 -17.32 -12.56
N GLY A 153 0.12 -16.57 -11.68
CA GLY A 153 0.97 -17.22 -10.69
C GLY A 153 0.03 -18.04 -9.82
N GLU A 154 0.30 -19.34 -9.63
CA GLU A 154 -0.56 -20.17 -8.79
C GLU A 154 -0.30 -19.78 -7.32
N PRO A 155 -1.23 -19.04 -6.65
CA PRO A 155 -0.96 -18.46 -5.33
C PRO A 155 -0.74 -19.56 -4.29
N GLU A 156 -1.50 -20.64 -4.42
CA GLU A 156 -1.37 -21.84 -3.60
C GLU A 156 0.01 -22.49 -3.70
N SER A 157 0.68 -22.40 -4.86
CA SER A 157 2.01 -22.98 -5.05
C SER A 157 3.10 -22.22 -4.27
N THR A 158 3.01 -20.90 -4.17
CA THR A 158 4.01 -20.10 -3.46
C THR A 158 3.87 -20.26 -1.96
N THR A 159 2.65 -20.12 -1.44
CA THR A 159 2.38 -20.31 0.00
C THR A 159 2.76 -21.70 0.47
N ALA A 160 2.41 -22.75 -0.30
CA ALA A 160 2.79 -24.13 0.02
C ALA A 160 4.31 -24.32 0.02
N ARG A 161 5.03 -23.78 -0.97
CA ARG A 161 6.51 -23.83 -1.04
C ARG A 161 7.16 -23.17 0.16
N LEU A 162 6.78 -21.93 0.48
CA LEU A 162 7.34 -21.22 1.63
C LEU A 162 7.00 -21.90 2.96
N THR A 163 5.80 -22.47 3.09
CA THR A 163 5.39 -23.22 4.29
C THR A 163 6.19 -24.52 4.46
N ALA A 164 6.44 -25.24 3.36
CA ALA A 164 7.25 -26.45 3.41
C ALA A 164 8.72 -26.14 3.75
N ALA A 165 9.24 -25.01 3.27
CA ALA A 165 10.61 -24.56 3.47
C ALA A 165 11.67 -25.60 3.04
N VAL A 166 11.42 -26.30 1.94
CA VAL A 166 12.32 -27.30 1.34
C VAL A 166 12.78 -26.82 -0.04
N ASP A 167 14.06 -27.03 -0.35
CA ASP A 167 14.69 -26.74 -1.66
C ASP A 167 14.40 -25.33 -2.22
N LEU A 168 14.38 -24.35 -1.33
CA LEU A 168 14.10 -22.96 -1.66
C LEU A 168 15.24 -22.30 -2.45
N SER A 169 14.85 -21.51 -3.45
CA SER A 169 15.74 -20.56 -4.14
C SER A 169 16.34 -19.53 -3.18
N LEU A 170 17.33 -18.76 -3.64
CA LEU A 170 17.94 -17.70 -2.81
C LEU A 170 16.89 -16.67 -2.35
N GLY A 171 16.04 -16.16 -3.27
CA GLY A 171 15.03 -15.16 -2.93
C GLY A 171 13.97 -15.67 -1.94
N GLU A 172 13.54 -16.93 -2.08
CA GLU A 172 12.59 -17.56 -1.15
C GLU A 172 13.19 -17.72 0.26
N ARG A 173 14.46 -18.16 0.37
CA ARG A 173 15.14 -18.28 1.67
C ARG A 173 15.29 -16.91 2.33
N LEU A 174 15.75 -15.92 1.57
CA LEU A 174 15.87 -14.55 2.06
C LEU A 174 14.53 -13.98 2.52
N TYR A 175 13.43 -14.31 1.82
CA TYR A 175 12.09 -13.90 2.22
C TYR A 175 11.68 -14.52 3.57
N ILE A 176 11.85 -15.82 3.75
CA ILE A 176 11.53 -16.48 5.03
C ILE A 176 12.37 -15.89 6.17
N ASP A 177 13.67 -15.71 5.94
CA ASP A 177 14.60 -15.26 6.97
C ASP A 177 14.37 -13.80 7.39
N ASN A 178 13.87 -12.95 6.49
CA ASN A 178 13.84 -11.50 6.70
C ASN A 178 12.44 -10.86 6.67
N CYS A 179 11.48 -11.45 5.95
CA CYS A 179 10.19 -10.82 5.63
C CYS A 179 9.00 -11.62 6.17
N GLY A 180 9.09 -12.95 6.14
CA GLY A 180 7.97 -13.86 6.43
C GLY A 180 7.38 -13.74 7.83
N ALA A 181 8.16 -13.27 8.81
CA ALA A 181 7.66 -13.04 10.17
C ALA A 181 6.59 -11.94 10.26
N CYS A 182 6.60 -10.98 9.32
CA CYS A 182 5.68 -9.84 9.31
C CYS A 182 4.70 -9.91 8.13
N HIS A 183 5.18 -10.26 6.94
CA HIS A 183 4.36 -10.32 5.72
C HIS A 183 3.72 -11.69 5.48
N PHE A 184 4.07 -12.68 6.32
CA PHE A 184 3.57 -14.06 6.28
C PHE A 184 3.89 -14.81 4.98
N VAL A 185 3.70 -16.12 4.99
CA VAL A 185 4.03 -16.98 3.84
C VAL A 185 3.05 -16.82 2.67
N ASP A 186 1.87 -16.27 2.91
CA ASP A 186 0.85 -15.95 1.91
C ASP A 186 0.94 -14.50 1.40
N GLY A 187 1.90 -13.71 1.90
CA GLY A 187 2.09 -12.33 1.49
C GLY A 187 0.96 -11.39 1.91
N GLN A 188 0.01 -11.83 2.74
CA GLN A 188 -1.14 -11.01 3.15
C GLN A 188 -0.81 -10.10 4.34
N GLY A 189 0.26 -10.41 5.08
CA GLY A 189 0.64 -9.65 6.27
C GLY A 189 -0.50 -9.54 7.29
N GLY A 190 -0.43 -8.49 8.11
CA GLY A 190 -1.40 -8.22 9.17
C GLY A 190 -2.08 -6.88 8.93
N ALA A 191 -3.41 -6.89 8.79
CA ALA A 191 -4.20 -5.71 8.49
C ALA A 191 -3.77 -4.47 9.32
N ARG A 192 -3.53 -3.36 8.62
CA ARG A 192 -3.06 -2.06 9.16
C ARG A 192 -1.71 -2.06 9.89
N ILE A 193 -1.02 -3.20 9.97
CA ILE A 193 0.26 -3.31 10.67
C ILE A 193 1.38 -3.65 9.69
N PHE A 194 1.23 -4.78 8.99
CA PHE A 194 2.15 -5.24 7.97
C PHE A 194 1.41 -5.30 6.64
N PRO A 195 1.76 -4.44 5.66
CA PRO A 195 1.01 -4.35 4.42
C PRO A 195 1.10 -5.64 3.60
N VAL A 196 0.08 -5.84 2.78
CA VAL A 196 0.02 -6.92 1.81
C VAL A 196 1.15 -6.73 0.79
N LEU A 197 1.79 -7.83 0.39
CA LEU A 197 2.77 -7.89 -0.71
C LEU A 197 2.19 -8.56 -1.96
N ASP A 198 1.26 -9.50 -1.79
CA ASP A 198 0.54 -10.13 -2.90
C ASP A 198 -0.45 -9.14 -3.54
N GLY A 199 -0.17 -8.77 -4.78
CA GLY A 199 -0.95 -7.79 -5.52
C GLY A 199 -0.74 -6.33 -5.11
N ALA A 200 0.30 -6.04 -4.33
CA ALA A 200 0.63 -4.67 -3.94
C ALA A 200 1.10 -3.84 -5.13
N SER A 201 0.64 -2.59 -5.24
CA SER A 201 1.00 -1.71 -6.38
C SER A 201 2.50 -1.39 -6.46
N ILE A 202 3.19 -1.29 -5.31
CA ILE A 202 4.65 -1.06 -5.28
C ILE A 202 5.42 -2.28 -5.77
N VAL A 203 4.90 -3.49 -5.50
CA VAL A 203 5.49 -4.74 -5.96
C VAL A 203 5.24 -4.91 -7.46
N ASN A 204 4.05 -4.57 -7.94
CA ASN A 204 3.69 -4.71 -9.36
C ASN A 204 3.94 -3.45 -10.20
N ALA A 205 4.68 -2.48 -9.67
CA ALA A 205 5.02 -1.26 -10.38
C ALA A 205 5.89 -1.55 -11.63
N PRO A 206 5.68 -0.82 -12.75
CA PRO A 206 6.53 -0.91 -13.94
C PRO A 206 8.01 -0.65 -13.64
N VAL A 207 8.31 0.29 -12.75
CA VAL A 207 9.67 0.56 -12.24
C VAL A 207 9.78 0.07 -10.80
N ALA A 208 10.86 -0.67 -10.49
CA ALA A 208 11.05 -1.35 -9.21
C ALA A 208 11.71 -0.49 -8.13
N GLY A 209 12.16 0.73 -8.45
CA GLY A 209 12.98 1.54 -7.55
C GLY A 209 12.34 1.77 -6.18
N GLY A 210 11.04 2.04 -6.12
CA GLY A 210 10.33 2.19 -4.85
C GLY A 210 10.35 0.93 -3.96
N LEU A 211 10.23 -0.26 -4.56
CA LEU A 211 10.36 -1.53 -3.82
C LEU A 211 11.79 -1.73 -3.33
N ILE A 212 12.78 -1.49 -4.20
CA ILE A 212 14.20 -1.67 -3.88
C ILE A 212 14.62 -0.70 -2.77
N GLU A 213 14.28 0.58 -2.88
CA GLU A 213 14.55 1.58 -1.84
C GLU A 213 13.91 1.21 -0.50
N THR A 214 12.68 0.69 -0.53
CA THR A 214 11.99 0.22 0.68
C THR A 214 12.72 -0.94 1.35
N ILE A 215 13.27 -1.88 0.57
CA ILE A 215 14.08 -2.99 1.09
C ILE A 215 15.42 -2.48 1.63
N LEU A 216 16.12 -1.62 0.88
CA LEU A 216 17.44 -1.10 1.24
C LEU A 216 17.38 -0.23 2.50
N ASN A 217 16.43 0.70 2.55
CA ASN A 217 16.39 1.78 3.54
C ASN A 217 15.31 1.57 4.62
N GLY A 218 14.47 0.55 4.48
CA GLY A 218 13.32 0.34 5.34
C GLY A 218 12.21 1.37 5.08
N ALA A 219 11.15 1.30 5.88
CA ALA A 219 10.05 2.24 5.82
C ALA A 219 9.43 2.46 7.20
N GLU A 220 8.83 3.62 7.41
CA GLU A 220 8.13 3.96 8.65
C GLU A 220 6.86 4.75 8.34
N THR A 221 5.70 4.26 8.79
CA THR A 221 4.43 4.99 8.64
C THR A 221 4.42 6.29 9.46
N PRO A 222 3.70 7.34 9.04
CA PRO A 222 3.58 8.56 9.83
C PRO A 222 2.76 8.31 11.11
N SER A 223 2.89 9.21 12.08
CA SER A 223 2.01 9.25 13.25
C SER A 223 0.91 10.26 12.98
N THR A 224 -0.34 9.81 12.90
CA THR A 224 -1.51 10.67 12.69
C THR A 224 -2.52 10.50 13.82
N GLU A 225 -3.54 11.36 13.89
CA GLU A 225 -4.60 11.23 14.90
C GLU A 225 -5.32 9.87 14.82
N GLY A 226 -5.67 9.41 13.62
CA GLY A 226 -6.32 8.12 13.38
C GLY A 226 -5.36 6.92 13.40
N GLY A 227 -4.05 7.15 13.37
CA GLY A 227 -3.01 6.11 13.34
C GLY A 227 -1.74 6.55 14.09
N PRO A 228 -1.78 6.65 15.43
CA PRO A 228 -0.70 7.27 16.19
C PRO A 228 0.57 6.41 16.25
N SER A 229 0.46 5.09 16.12
CA SER A 229 1.62 4.20 16.14
C SER A 229 2.46 4.36 14.88
N LYS A 230 3.78 4.32 15.01
CA LYS A 230 4.69 4.22 13.86
C LYS A 230 5.03 2.75 13.64
N ASN A 231 4.61 2.19 12.51
CA ASN A 231 4.96 0.85 12.09
C ASN A 231 6.25 0.96 11.27
N LEU A 232 7.26 0.17 11.65
CA LEU A 232 8.57 0.20 11.03
C LEU A 232 8.86 -1.11 10.31
N MET A 233 9.22 -1.00 9.04
CA MET A 233 9.89 -2.05 8.28
C MET A 233 11.41 -1.81 8.38
N PRO A 234 12.19 -2.78 8.84
CA PRO A 234 13.64 -2.62 8.99
C PRO A 234 14.33 -2.46 7.64
N ALA A 235 15.48 -1.77 7.67
CA ALA A 235 16.38 -1.63 6.52
C ALA A 235 17.27 -2.87 6.35
N PHE A 236 17.50 -3.28 5.10
CA PHE A 236 18.33 -4.44 4.77
C PHE A 236 19.58 -4.12 3.96
N GLY A 237 19.77 -2.88 3.50
CA GLY A 237 20.92 -2.49 2.67
C GLY A 237 22.27 -2.70 3.35
N GLY A 238 22.35 -2.58 4.67
CA GLY A 238 23.58 -2.88 5.42
C GLY A 238 23.81 -4.37 5.72
N ARG A 239 22.87 -5.25 5.35
CA ARG A 239 22.87 -6.67 5.72
C ARG A 239 22.92 -7.61 4.52
N LEU A 240 22.36 -7.19 3.38
CA LEU A 240 22.27 -7.99 2.16
C LEU A 240 23.13 -7.36 1.05
N THR A 241 23.72 -8.18 0.19
CA THR A 241 24.41 -7.73 -1.04
C THR A 241 23.42 -7.32 -2.13
N ASP A 242 23.91 -6.73 -3.22
CA ASP A 242 23.07 -6.34 -4.36
C ASP A 242 22.42 -7.55 -5.02
N GLU A 243 23.15 -8.67 -5.14
CA GLU A 243 22.62 -9.93 -5.64
C GLU A 243 21.54 -10.51 -4.74
N GLU A 244 21.71 -10.41 -3.42
CA GLU A 244 20.73 -10.90 -2.44
C GLU A 244 19.45 -10.05 -2.47
N VAL A 245 19.58 -8.71 -2.50
CA VAL A 245 18.43 -7.81 -2.63
C VAL A 245 17.71 -8.01 -3.96
N ALA A 246 18.44 -8.15 -5.07
CA ALA A 246 17.87 -8.41 -6.39
C ALA A 246 17.12 -9.75 -6.43
N ALA A 247 17.69 -10.81 -5.86
CA ALA A 247 17.03 -12.11 -5.75
C ALA A 247 15.77 -12.06 -4.88
N LEU A 248 15.83 -11.37 -3.74
CA LEU A 248 14.69 -11.18 -2.83
C LEU A 248 13.57 -10.36 -3.50
N ALA A 249 13.90 -9.22 -4.11
CA ALA A 249 12.94 -8.36 -4.79
C ALA A 249 12.30 -9.07 -5.99
N THR A 250 13.09 -9.80 -6.77
CA THR A 250 12.60 -10.64 -7.87
C THR A 250 11.59 -11.68 -7.37
N PHE A 251 11.92 -12.38 -6.28
CA PHE A 251 11.00 -13.34 -5.69
C PHE A 251 9.67 -12.67 -5.31
N VAL A 252 9.71 -11.56 -4.55
CA VAL A 252 8.48 -10.86 -4.13
C VAL A 252 7.64 -10.40 -5.33
N ARG A 253 8.29 -9.92 -6.40
CA ARG A 253 7.64 -9.46 -7.65
C ARG A 253 7.01 -10.56 -8.50
N GLN A 254 7.38 -11.83 -8.25
CA GLN A 254 6.90 -12.99 -9.01
C GLN A 254 6.22 -14.05 -8.13
N ALA A 255 6.09 -13.76 -6.82
CA ALA A 255 5.43 -14.59 -5.83
C ALA A 255 3.91 -14.40 -5.89
N TRP A 256 3.19 -15.46 -5.51
CA TRP A 256 1.72 -15.46 -5.40
C TRP A 256 1.03 -15.01 -6.70
N THR A 257 0.24 -13.93 -6.69
CA THR A 257 -0.40 -13.35 -7.88
C THR A 257 0.46 -12.31 -8.58
N ASN A 258 1.64 -11.95 -8.05
CA ASN A 258 2.52 -10.93 -8.61
C ASN A 258 3.13 -11.39 -9.93
N THR A 259 3.24 -10.48 -10.90
CA THR A 259 3.69 -10.80 -12.27
C THR A 259 4.68 -9.81 -12.84
N ALA A 260 5.33 -9.06 -11.97
CA ALA A 260 6.21 -7.98 -12.38
C ALA A 260 7.61 -8.50 -12.74
N ASP A 261 8.32 -7.71 -13.56
CA ASP A 261 9.64 -8.08 -14.06
C ASP A 261 10.67 -8.29 -12.94
N ALA A 262 11.67 -9.12 -13.21
CA ALA A 262 12.76 -9.37 -12.28
C ALA A 262 13.59 -8.10 -12.02
N VAL A 263 14.24 -8.06 -10.85
CA VAL A 263 15.19 -7.02 -10.46
C VAL A 263 16.60 -7.56 -10.65
N THR A 264 17.47 -6.75 -11.23
CA THR A 264 18.89 -7.08 -11.42
C THR A 264 19.75 -6.52 -10.29
N PRO A 265 20.96 -7.06 -10.06
CA PRO A 265 21.90 -6.45 -9.12
C PRO A 265 22.30 -5.02 -9.49
N GLU A 266 22.31 -4.69 -10.78
CA GLU A 266 22.61 -3.32 -11.27
C GLU A 266 21.51 -2.33 -10.84
N ASP A 267 20.23 -2.72 -10.95
CA ASP A 267 19.11 -1.90 -10.45
C ASP A 267 19.24 -1.58 -8.96
N VAL A 268 19.83 -2.50 -8.18
CA VAL A 268 20.07 -2.30 -6.74
C VAL A 268 21.28 -1.40 -6.50
N ALA A 269 22.37 -1.64 -7.24
CA ALA A 269 23.61 -0.89 -7.10
C ALA A 269 23.41 0.60 -7.43
N ASP A 270 22.56 0.93 -8.41
CA ASP A 270 22.23 2.30 -8.80
C ASP A 270 21.50 3.10 -7.71
N LEU A 271 20.92 2.42 -6.72
CA LEU A 271 20.15 3.02 -5.61
C LEU A 271 20.92 3.05 -4.27
N ARG A 272 22.23 2.76 -4.28
CA ARG A 272 23.10 2.76 -3.11
C ARG A 272 24.00 3.99 -2.97
#